data_AF-A0A6P0XVS6-F1
#
_entry.id   AF-A0A6P0XVS6-F1
#
_cell.length_a   1.000
_cell.length_b   1.000
_cell.length_c   1.000
_cell.angle_alpha   90.00
_cell.angle_beta   90.00
_cell.angle_gamma   90.00
#
_symmetry.space_group_name_H-M   'P 1'
#
loop_
_entity.id
_entity.type
_entity.pdbx_description
1 polymer ?
#
loop_
_entity_poly.entity_id
_entity_poly.type
_entity_poly.pdbx_seq_one_letter_code
_entity_poly.pdbx_strand_id
1 'polypeptide(L)'
;MALHAELHRHLGGSVVPRVLWRYFQRQNEELANRFPKYQQFEEFYTKPRNTLDEYLELHTLVEQVQTIETLPYFIYRLIRGAYT
;
A
#
# COMPACT_ATOMS: atom_id res chain seq x y z
N MET A 1 -20.22 4.88 16.82
CA MET A 1 -20.26 4.99 15.35
C MET A 1 -20.98 3.76 14.83
N ALA A 2 -21.96 3.94 13.93
CA ALA A 2 -22.54 2.79 13.24
C ALA A 2 -21.49 2.19 12.30
N LEU A 3 -21.31 0.88 12.37
CA LEU A 3 -20.46 0.14 11.43
C LEU A 3 -21.25 0.03 10.12
N HIS A 4 -20.80 0.73 9.08
CA HIS A 4 -21.33 0.58 7.74
C HIS A 4 -20.56 -0.51 6.99
N ALA A 5 -21.27 -1.31 6.19
CA ALA A 5 -20.63 -2.30 5.34
C ALA A 5 -19.85 -1.60 4.23
N GLU A 6 -18.57 -1.95 4.09
CA GLU A 6 -17.74 -1.55 2.97
C GLU A 6 -17.93 -2.56 1.83
N LEU A 7 -18.55 -2.13 0.73
CA LEU A 7 -18.96 -3.02 -0.36
C LEU A 7 -17.96 -3.04 -1.51
N HIS A 8 -17.08 -2.03 -1.61
CA HIS A 8 -16.12 -1.93 -2.70
C HIS A 8 -14.77 -1.45 -2.17
N ARG A 9 -13.91 -2.42 -1.82
CA ARG A 9 -12.55 -2.13 -1.38
C ARG A 9 -11.53 -2.95 -2.14
N HIS A 10 -10.67 -2.25 -2.89
CA HIS A 10 -9.52 -2.88 -3.50
C HIS A 10 -8.43 -3.14 -2.45
N LEU A 11 -7.94 -4.37 -2.36
CA LEU A 11 -6.86 -4.72 -1.45
C LEU A 11 -5.62 -3.85 -1.70
N GLY A 12 -5.19 -3.74 -2.95
CA GLY A 12 -4.04 -2.92 -3.34
C GLY A 12 -4.18 -1.45 -2.98
N GLY A 13 -5.33 -0.84 -3.32
CA GLY A 13 -5.63 0.56 -2.97
C GLY A 13 -5.81 0.81 -1.47
N SER A 14 -5.90 -0.24 -0.66
CA SER A 14 -6.11 -0.15 0.79
C SER A 14 -4.88 -0.48 1.63
N VAL A 15 -3.75 -0.75 0.99
CA VAL A 15 -2.51 -1.00 1.71
C VAL A 15 -2.04 0.27 2.41
N VAL A 16 -1.92 0.22 3.73
CA VAL A 16 -1.41 1.33 4.54
C VAL A 16 0.04 1.65 4.12
N PRO A 17 0.40 2.91 3.82
CA PRO A 17 1.72 3.28 3.31
C PRO A 17 2.87 2.76 4.18
N ARG A 18 2.71 2.83 5.51
CA ARG A 18 3.71 2.34 6.48
C ARG A 18 3.91 0.82 6.43
N VAL A 19 2.88 0.06 6.10
CA VAL A 19 2.98 -1.40 5.96
C VAL A 19 3.74 -1.75 4.68
N LEU A 20 3.43 -1.05 3.58
CA LEU A 20 4.10 -1.24 2.29
C LEU A 20 5.58 -0.84 2.35
N TRP A 21 5.89 0.33 2.92
CA TRP A 21 7.26 0.78 3.12
C TRP A 21 8.09 -0.22 3.93
N ARG A 22 7.56 -0.71 5.07
CA ARG A 22 8.25 -1.72 5.89
C ARG A 22 8.46 -3.04 5.16
N TYR A 23 7.55 -3.39 4.25
CA TYR A 23 7.70 -4.58 3.41
C TYR A 23 8.85 -4.39 2.42
N PHE A 24 8.88 -3.27 1.68
CA PHE A 24 9.96 -2.96 0.74
C PHE A 24 11.33 -2.91 1.42
N GLN A 25 11.43 -2.28 2.60
CA GLN A 25 12.68 -2.26 3.38
C GLN A 25 13.25 -3.64 3.71
N ARG A 26 12.44 -4.71 3.63
CA ARG A 26 12.87 -6.08 3.93
C ARG A 26 13.04 -6.95 2.69
N GLN A 27 12.35 -6.63 1.60
CA GLN A 27 12.13 -7.55 0.47
C GLN A 27 12.45 -6.93 -0.88
N ASN A 28 12.71 -5.62 -0.96
CA ASN A 28 13.01 -4.93 -2.21
C ASN A 28 14.11 -3.88 -1.98
N GLU A 29 15.36 -4.26 -2.25
CA GLU A 29 16.53 -3.39 -2.03
C GLU A 29 16.49 -2.10 -2.87
N GLU A 30 15.99 -2.17 -4.10
CA GLU A 30 15.88 -0.99 -4.98
C GLU A 30 14.97 0.08 -4.38
N LEU A 31 13.75 -0.32 -4.00
CA LEU A 31 12.78 0.59 -3.37
C LEU A 31 13.22 1.01 -1.97
N ALA A 32 13.90 0.12 -1.24
CA ALA A 32 14.45 0.46 0.07
C ALA A 32 15.51 1.56 -0.02
N ASN A 33 16.39 1.48 -1.02
CA ASN A 33 17.41 2.49 -1.30
C ASN A 33 16.83 3.78 -1.86
N ARG A 34 15.75 3.71 -2.66
CA ARG A 34 15.02 4.88 -3.15
C ARG A 34 14.31 5.65 -2.03
N PHE A 35 13.80 4.94 -1.02
CA PHE A 35 13.05 5.52 0.09
C PHE A 35 13.60 5.07 1.46
N PRO A 36 14.81 5.50 1.85
CA PRO A 36 15.44 5.09 3.10
C PRO A 36 14.68 5.59 4.35
N LYS A 37 13.90 6.66 4.20
CA LYS A 37 13.07 7.22 5.27
C LYS A 37 11.58 7.10 4.92
N TYR A 38 10.78 6.74 5.90
CA TYR A 38 9.33 6.60 5.74
C TYR A 38 8.65 7.87 5.21
N GLN A 39 9.05 9.04 5.70
CA GLN A 39 8.42 10.31 5.30
C GLN A 39 8.50 10.55 3.78
N GLN A 40 9.65 10.23 3.16
CA GLN A 40 9.84 10.36 1.72
C GLN A 40 8.90 9.42 0.94
N PHE A 41 8.72 8.21 1.45
CA PHE A 41 7.80 7.24 0.87
C PHE A 41 6.34 7.69 1.02
N GLU A 42 5.95 8.16 2.20
CA GLU A 42 4.60 8.63 2.49
C GLU A 42 4.22 9.82 1.61
N GLU A 43 5.11 10.83 1.51
CA GLU A 43 4.91 11.99 0.64
C GLU A 43 4.75 11.57 -0.83
N PHE A 44 5.58 10.64 -1.32
CA PHE A 44 5.49 10.12 -2.69
C PHE A 44 4.19 9.32 -2.93
N TYR A 45 3.84 8.44 -2.00
CA TYR A 45 2.74 7.47 -2.14
C TYR A 45 1.37 8.12 -1.93
N THR A 46 1.27 9.16 -1.11
CA THR A 46 0.00 9.86 -0.83
C THR A 46 -0.19 11.11 -1.68
N LYS A 47 0.78 11.46 -2.53
CA LYS A 47 0.69 12.63 -3.41
C LYS A 47 -0.55 12.54 -4.32
N PRO A 48 -1.45 13.53 -4.28
CA PRO A 48 -2.58 13.62 -5.21
C PRO A 48 -2.10 13.60 -6.66
N ARG A 49 -2.86 12.91 -7.51
CA ARG A 49 -2.58 12.77 -8.94
C ARG A 49 -3.66 13.47 -9.74
N ASN A 50 -3.27 14.09 -10.85
CA ASN A 50 -4.17 14.89 -11.67
C ASN A 50 -4.87 14.06 -12.75
N THR A 51 -4.32 12.90 -13.08
CA THR A 51 -4.84 11.99 -14.09
C THR A 51 -4.96 10.57 -13.57
N LEU A 52 -5.82 9.78 -14.23
CA LEU A 52 -5.96 8.35 -13.94
C LEU A 52 -4.66 7.61 -14.21
N ASP A 53 -3.96 7.94 -15.29
CA ASP A 53 -2.69 7.27 -15.66
C ASP A 53 -1.62 7.46 -14.58
N GLU A 54 -1.47 8.68 -14.05
CA GLU A 54 -0.56 8.96 -12.93
C GLU A 54 -0.93 8.17 -11.66
N TYR A 55 -2.22 7.97 -11.43
CA TYR A 55 -2.71 7.18 -10.30
C TYR A 55 -2.45 5.68 -10.48
N LEU A 56 -2.65 5.16 -11.70
CA LEU A 56 -2.39 3.75 -12.03
C LEU A 56 -0.89 3.44 -12.01
N GLU A 57 -0.04 4.37 -12.44
CA GLU A 57 1.41 4.21 -12.35
C GLU A 57 1.87 4.02 -10.90
N LEU A 58 1.31 4.78 -9.95
CA LEU A 58 1.57 4.54 -8.53
C LEU A 58 1.12 3.14 -8.09
N HIS A 59 0.00 2.65 -8.62
CA HIS A 59 -0.55 1.33 -8.27
C HIS A 59 0.33 0.17 -8.75
N THR A 60 1.15 0.35 -9.78
CA THR A 60 2.13 -0.67 -10.21
C THR A 60 3.10 -1.09 -9.12
N LEU A 61 3.43 -0.18 -8.18
CA LEU A 61 4.24 -0.51 -7.00
C LEU A 61 3.56 -1.53 -6.09
N VAL A 62 2.23 -1.47 -6.01
CA VAL A 62 1.45 -2.38 -5.17
C VAL A 62 1.23 -3.71 -5.88
N GLU A 63 1.14 -3.72 -7.21
CA GLU A 63 1.03 -4.95 -8.00
C GLU A 63 2.19 -5.91 -7.73
N GLN A 64 3.41 -5.39 -7.53
CA GLN A 64 4.59 -6.20 -7.20
C GLN A 64 4.44 -7.03 -5.92
N VAL A 65 3.54 -6.63 -5.01
CA VAL A 65 3.31 -7.30 -3.72
C VAL A 65 1.98 -8.07 -3.68
N GLN A 66 1.34 -8.27 -4.83
CA GLN A 66 0.10 -9.06 -4.98
C GLN A 66 0.40 -10.49 -5.45
N THR A 67 1.39 -11.15 -4.84
CA THR A 67 1.72 -12.55 -5.12
C THR A 67 1.04 -13.48 -4.11
N ILE A 68 0.91 -14.77 -4.44
CA ILE A 68 0.28 -15.76 -3.56
C ILE A 68 0.96 -15.80 -2.19
N GLU A 69 2.28 -15.62 -2.16
CA GLU A 69 3.11 -15.67 -0.96
C GLU A 69 2.93 -14.44 -0.07
N THR A 70 2.67 -13.28 -0.68
CA THR A 70 2.65 -11.97 -0.01
C THR A 70 1.25 -11.52 0.36
N LEU A 71 0.23 -11.95 -0.39
CA LEU A 71 -1.18 -11.65 -0.15
C LEU A 71 -1.64 -11.93 1.30
N PRO A 72 -1.31 -13.07 1.96
CA PRO A 72 -1.73 -13.33 3.33
C PRO A 72 -1.29 -12.24 4.31
N TYR A 73 -0.08 -11.71 4.14
CA TYR A 73 0.45 -10.63 4.98
C TYR A 73 -0.37 -9.34 4.84
N PHE A 74 -0.69 -8.94 3.61
CA PHE A 74 -1.41 -7.69 3.35
C PHE A 74 -2.90 -7.79 3.71
N ILE A 75 -3.54 -8.94 3.45
CA ILE A 75 -4.93 -9.21 3.88
C ILE A 75 -5.03 -9.11 5.40
N TYR A 76 -4.10 -9.73 6.13
CA TYR A 76 -4.11 -9.69 7.59
C TYR A 76 -3.99 -8.26 8.14
N ARG A 77 -3.13 -7.44 7.52
CA ARG A 77 -2.94 -6.03 7.92
C ARG A 77 -4.14 -5.16 7.56
N LEU A 78 -4.79 -5.43 6.43
CA LEU A 78 -6.03 -4.76 6.05
C LEU A 78 -7.15 -5.05 7.06
N ILE A 79 -7.39 -6.32 7.39
CA ILE A 79 -8.44 -6.74 8.34
C ILE A 79 -8.17 -6.17 9.73
N ARG A 80 -6.92 -6.22 10.22
CA ARG A 80 -6.58 -5.61 11.53
C ARG A 80 -6.76 -4.10 11.55
N GLY A 81 -6.50 -3.41 10.43
CA GLY A 81 -6.72 -1.97 10.30
C GLY A 81 -8.17 -1.57 10.04
N ALA A 82 -9.08 -2.53 9.82
CA ALA A 82 -10.49 -2.26 9.56
C ALA A 82 -11.32 -2.03 10.85
N TYR A 83 -10.73 -2.28 12.03
CA TYR A 83 -11.38 -2.18 13.35
C TYR A 83 -10.86 -0.99 14.19
N THR A 84 -10.55 0.14 13.57
CA THR A 84 -10.19 1.41 14.24
C THR A 84 -11.26 2.44 13.98
#